data_AF-A0A6V7JZB8-F1
#
_entry.id   AF-A0A6V7JZB8-F1
#
_cell.length_a   1.000
_cell.length_b   1.000
_cell.length_c   1.000
_cell.angle_alpha   90.00
_cell.angle_beta   90.00
_cell.angle_gamma   90.00
#
_symmetry.space_group_name_H-M   'P 1'
#
loop_
_entity.id
_entity.type
_entity.pdbx_description
1 polymer ?
#
loop_
_entity_poly.entity_id
_entity_poly.type
_entity_poly.pdbx_seq_one_letter_code
_entity_poly.pdbx_strand_id
1 'polypeptide(L)'
;NQTGYDIHRDTSEKLQPDYTGFNKYATDIFTDEAIRIIRKHRDNQSLYLQINHLAPHASDELTETLETRNFTEINRTFSYIKNINRRKYA
;
A
#
# COMPACT_ATOMS: atom_id res chain seq x y z
N ASN A 1 2.81 -9.33 20.58
CA ASN A 1 1.90 -9.95 19.61
C ASN A 1 1.05 -8.83 19.02
N GLN A 2 1.27 -8.42 17.77
CA GLN A 2 0.41 -7.47 17.08
C GLN A 2 -0.59 -8.26 16.24
N THR A 3 -1.87 -8.14 16.57
CA THR A 3 -2.95 -8.77 15.82
C THR A 3 -3.31 -7.89 14.63
N GLY A 4 -3.58 -8.47 13.46
CA GLY A 4 -4.04 -7.74 12.27
C GLY A 4 -2.94 -7.14 11.38
N TYR A 5 -1.67 -7.53 11.56
CA TYR A 5 -0.58 -7.12 10.67
C TYR A 5 -0.23 -8.27 9.72
N ASP A 6 -0.55 -8.12 8.43
CA ASP A 6 -0.45 -9.18 7.41
C ASP A 6 0.61 -8.91 6.32
N ILE A 7 1.60 -8.07 6.62
CA ILE A 7 2.75 -7.86 5.73
C ILE A 7 3.81 -8.89 6.09
N HIS A 8 4.25 -9.67 5.09
CA HIS A 8 5.02 -10.88 5.29
C HIS A 8 6.02 -11.15 4.15
N ARG A 9 7.07 -11.90 4.48
CA ARG A 9 8.19 -12.30 3.61
C ARG A 9 8.30 -13.82 3.63
N ASP A 10 7.21 -14.48 3.27
CA ASP A 10 7.09 -15.91 3.44
C ASP A 10 7.92 -16.70 2.43
N THR A 11 8.30 -17.88 2.87
CA THR A 11 8.91 -18.92 2.04
C THR A 11 8.10 -20.20 2.19
N SER A 12 8.35 -21.20 1.34
CA SER A 12 7.71 -22.53 1.47
C SER A 12 7.97 -23.21 2.82
N GLU A 13 9.01 -22.79 3.54
CA GLU A 13 9.45 -23.42 4.78
C GLU A 13 9.07 -22.62 6.04
N LYS A 14 8.79 -21.32 5.89
CA LYS A 14 8.61 -20.42 7.03
C LYS A 14 7.73 -19.23 6.69
N LEU A 15 6.75 -18.97 7.57
CA LEU A 15 6.03 -17.70 7.63
C LEU A 15 6.86 -16.68 8.42
N GLN A 16 7.06 -15.50 7.84
CA GLN A 16 7.90 -14.43 8.42
C GLN A 16 7.22 -13.07 8.27
N PRO A 17 6.56 -12.57 9.33
CA PRO A 17 6.03 -11.20 9.36
C PRO A 17 7.15 -10.18 9.14
N ASP A 18 6.87 -9.16 8.33
CA ASP A 18 7.82 -8.09 7.98
C ASP A 18 7.30 -6.73 8.43
N TYR A 19 7.78 -6.29 9.59
CA TYR A 19 7.38 -5.02 10.21
C TYR A 19 8.09 -3.78 9.65
N THR A 20 8.95 -3.91 8.63
CA THR A 20 9.70 -2.76 8.06
C THR A 20 8.81 -1.75 7.35
N GLY A 21 7.58 -2.15 7.03
CA GLY A 21 6.52 -1.32 6.45
C GLY A 21 5.60 -0.64 7.46
N PHE A 22 5.82 -0.80 8.77
CA PHE A 22 4.93 -0.23 9.79
C PHE A 22 4.79 1.29 9.65
N ASN A 23 3.55 1.80 9.71
CA ASN A 23 3.19 3.21 9.48
C ASN A 23 3.56 3.78 8.09
N LYS A 24 3.77 2.94 7.08
CA LYS A 24 3.92 3.40 5.69
C LYS A 24 2.65 3.16 4.90
N TYR A 25 2.41 4.02 3.91
CA TYR A 25 1.27 3.89 3.01
C TYR A 25 1.36 2.59 2.20
N ALA A 26 0.33 1.74 2.26
CA ALA A 26 0.39 0.38 1.70
C ALA A 26 0.73 0.37 0.20
N THR A 27 0.16 1.30 -0.57
CA THR A 27 0.43 1.43 -2.01
C THR A 27 1.90 1.68 -2.30
N ASP A 28 2.61 2.42 -1.45
CA ASP A 28 4.05 2.67 -1.61
C ASP A 28 4.85 1.40 -1.34
N ILE A 29 4.49 0.66 -0.29
CA ILE A 29 5.14 -0.62 0.05
C ILE A 29 5.03 -1.60 -1.13
N PHE A 30 3.85 -1.76 -1.70
CA PHE A 30 3.63 -2.67 -2.84
C PHE A 30 4.39 -2.21 -4.09
N THR A 31 4.41 -0.91 -4.35
CA THR A 31 5.12 -0.34 -5.49
C THR A 31 6.63 -0.51 -5.36
N ASP A 32 7.20 -0.19 -4.21
CA ASP A 32 8.62 -0.35 -3.92
C ASP A 32 9.05 -1.82 -4.02
N GLU A 33 8.19 -2.73 -3.57
CA GLU A 33 8.43 -4.16 -3.67
C GLU A 33 8.40 -4.66 -5.12
N ALA A 34 7.44 -4.20 -5.92
CA ALA A 34 7.40 -4.51 -7.35
C ALA A 34 8.66 -3.99 -8.06
N ILE A 35 9.09 -2.76 -7.77
CA ILE A 35 10.34 -2.18 -8.29
C ILE A 35 11.54 -3.05 -7.89
N ARG A 36 11.59 -3.50 -6.63
CA ARG A 36 12.66 -4.36 -6.12
C ARG A 36 12.70 -5.69 -6.87
N ILE A 37 11.55 -6.31 -7.16
CA ILE A 37 11.46 -7.55 -7.93
C ILE A 37 11.95 -7.32 -9.36
N ILE A 38 11.42 -6.30 -10.04
CA ILE A 38 11.80 -5.97 -11.43
C ILE A 38 13.30 -5.69 -11.54
N ARG A 39 13.89 -4.90 -10.62
CA ARG A 39 15.32 -4.58 -10.64
C ARG A 39 16.23 -5.77 -10.34
N LYS A 40 15.74 -6.78 -9.60
CA LYS A 40 16.50 -8.00 -9.28
C LYS A 40 16.25 -9.12 -10.29
N HIS A 41 15.28 -8.97 -11.18
CA HIS A 41 14.97 -9.94 -12.22
C HIS A 41 16.12 -10.02 -13.24
N ARG A 42 16.38 -11.22 -13.77
CA ARG A 42 17.46 -11.43 -14.74
C ARG A 42 16.97 -11.16 -16.15
N ASP A 43 17.71 -10.36 -16.91
CA ASP A 43 17.33 -9.88 -18.24
C ASP A 43 17.09 -10.97 -19.29
N ASN A 44 17.53 -12.21 -19.05
CA ASN A 44 17.41 -13.32 -19.98
C ASN A 44 16.18 -14.23 -19.75
N GLN A 45 15.28 -13.86 -18.83
CA GLN A 45 14.04 -14.59 -18.56
C GLN A 45 12.84 -13.64 -18.67
N SER A 46 11.68 -14.11 -19.12
CA SER A 46 10.45 -13.31 -19.06
C SER A 46 9.94 -13.24 -17.62
N LEU A 47 9.44 -12.07 -17.21
CA LEU A 47 8.82 -11.87 -15.89
C LEU A 47 7.29 -11.77 -16.05
N TYR A 48 6.57 -12.59 -15.28
CA TYR A 48 5.17 -12.35 -14.96
C TYR A 48 5.09 -11.91 -13.49
N LEU A 49 4.55 -10.72 -13.25
CA LEU A 49 4.38 -10.17 -11.91
C LEU A 49 2.94 -9.69 -11.76
N GLN A 50 2.20 -10.30 -10.84
CA GLN A 50 0.86 -9.84 -10.45
C GLN A 50 0.98 -8.95 -9.21
N ILE A 51 0.43 -7.74 -9.30
CA ILE A 51 0.41 -6.77 -8.20
C ILE A 51 -1.05 -6.51 -7.86
N ASN A 52 -1.46 -6.88 -6.64
CA ASN A 52 -2.80 -6.61 -6.14
C ASN A 52 -2.72 -5.40 -5.21
N HIS A 53 -3.16 -4.24 -5.67
CA HIS A 53 -3.20 -3.05 -4.83
C HIS A 53 -4.36 -3.10 -3.83
N LEU A 54 -4.10 -2.63 -2.61
CA LEU A 54 -5.13 -2.45 -1.57
C LEU A 54 -6.01 -1.22 -1.85
N ALA A 55 -5.40 -0.12 -2.28
CA ALA A 55 -6.15 1.08 -2.62
C ALA A 55 -7.08 0.84 -3.83
N PRO A 56 -8.30 1.42 -3.85
CA PRO A 56 -8.84 2.37 -2.88
C PRO A 56 -9.77 1.70 -1.85
N HIS A 57 -9.51 0.46 -1.46
CA HIS A 57 -10.35 -0.21 -0.47
C HIS A 57 -10.43 0.61 0.83
N ALA A 58 -11.61 0.62 1.43
CA ALA A 58 -11.87 1.29 2.70
C ALA A 58 -12.34 0.23 3.72
N SER A 59 -11.94 0.35 4.99
CA SER A 59 -12.44 -0.56 6.03
C SER A 59 -13.95 -0.42 6.23
N ASP A 60 -14.58 -1.43 6.85
CA ASP A 60 -15.99 -1.39 7.25
C ASP A 60 -16.22 -0.70 8.61
N GLU A 61 -15.19 -0.01 9.13
CA GLU A 61 -15.23 0.65 10.43
C GLU A 61 -16.15 1.88 10.43
N LEU A 62 -16.69 2.24 11.59
CA LEU A 62 -17.64 3.36 11.72
C LEU A 62 -17.01 4.74 11.51
N THR A 63 -15.68 4.84 11.50
CA THR A 63 -14.91 6.10 11.33
C THR A 63 -13.85 5.98 10.25
N GLU A 64 -13.48 7.12 9.65
CA GLU A 64 -12.51 7.34 8.57
C GLU A 64 -11.75 6.09 8.08
N THR A 65 -12.26 5.50 7.01
CA THR A 65 -11.92 4.13 6.58
C THR A 65 -10.98 4.06 5.37
N LEU A 66 -10.86 5.15 4.62
CA LEU A 66 -10.05 5.23 3.41
C LEU A 66 -8.65 5.77 3.72
N GLU A 67 -7.63 4.94 3.51
CA GLU A 67 -6.24 5.35 3.67
C GLU A 67 -5.85 6.40 2.62
N THR A 68 -5.29 7.52 3.08
CA THR A 68 -4.86 8.62 2.22
C THR A 68 -3.38 8.90 2.44
N ARG A 69 -2.57 8.82 1.38
CA ARG A 69 -1.09 8.91 1.47
C ARG A 69 -0.60 10.14 2.25
N ASN A 70 -1.12 11.33 1.92
CA ASN A 70 -0.75 12.57 2.59
C ASN A 70 -1.94 13.54 2.61
N PHE A 71 -2.71 13.52 3.70
CA PHE A 71 -3.92 14.32 3.80
C PHE A 71 -3.64 15.83 3.83
N THR A 72 -2.51 16.25 4.40
CA THR A 72 -2.08 17.66 4.43
C THR A 72 -1.81 18.17 3.01
N GLU A 73 -1.09 17.39 2.22
CA GLU A 73 -0.81 17.73 0.82
C GLU A 73 -2.08 17.73 -0.02
N ILE A 74 -2.95 16.72 0.12
CA ILE A 74 -4.23 16.67 -0.58
C ILE A 74 -5.10 17.88 -0.23
N ASN A 75 -5.16 18.26 1.05
CA ASN A 75 -5.91 19.46 1.45
C ASN A 75 -5.33 20.74 0.86
N ARG A 76 -4.00 20.85 0.78
CA ARG A 76 -3.33 22.00 0.18
C ARG A 76 -3.62 22.07 -1.33
N THR A 77 -3.47 20.96 -2.04
CA THR A 77 -3.58 20.88 -3.51
C THR A 77 -5.03 20.93 -3.99
N PHE A 78 -5.93 20.24 -3.30
CA PHE A 78 -7.31 20.00 -3.73
C PHE A 78 -8.36 20.68 -2.83
N SER A 79 -7.98 21.77 -2.15
CA SER A 79 -8.87 22.57 -1.29
C SER A 79 -10.16 23.05 -1.98
N TYR A 80 -10.17 23.12 -3.31
CA TYR A 80 -11.34 23.46 -4.12
C TYR A 80 -12.41 22.35 -4.13
N ILE A 81 -12.04 21.07 -3.91
CA ILE A 81 -12.99 19.96 -3.77
C ILE A 81 -13.62 20.04 -2.37
N LYS A 82 -14.79 20.66 -2.24
CA LYS A 82 -15.42 20.93 -0.93
C LYS A 82 -15.83 19.69 -0.16
N ASN A 83 -16.26 18.64 -0.85
CA ASN A 83 -16.59 17.37 -0.22
C ASN A 83 -15.29 16.62 0.15
N ILE A 84 -15.01 16.53 1.46
CA ILE A 84 -13.81 15.89 2.01
C ILE A 84 -13.70 14.41 1.62
N ASN A 85 -14.82 13.69 1.55
CA ASN A 85 -14.83 12.27 1.16
C ASN A 85 -14.45 12.11 -0.31
N ARG A 86 -14.84 13.06 -1.18
CA ARG A 86 -14.37 13.06 -2.58
C ARG A 86 -12.92 13.49 -2.70
N ARG A 87 -12.47 14.42 -1.86
CA ARG A 87 -11.10 14.95 -1.91
C ARG A 87 -10.05 13.89 -1.61
N LYS A 88 -10.35 12.91 -0.75
CA LYS A 88 -9.43 11.81 -0.42
C LYS A 88 -9.07 10.91 -1.60
N TYR A 89 -9.86 10.91 -2.67
CA TYR A 89 -9.59 10.16 -3.89
C TYR A 89 -8.75 10.95 -4.93
N ALA A 90 -8.44 12.22 -4.65
CA ALA A 90 -7.81 13.14 -5.60
C ALA A 90 -6.28 13.14 -5.52
#